data_AF-A0A7X3KCM0-F1
#
_entry.id   AF-A0A7X3KCM0-F1
#
_cell.length_a   1.000
_cell.length_b   1.000
_cell.length_c   1.000
_cell.angle_alpha   90.00
_cell.angle_beta   90.00
_cell.angle_gamma   90.00
#
_symmetry.space_group_name_H-M   'P 1'
#
loop_
_entity.id
_entity.type
_entity.pdbx_description
1 polymer ?
#
loop_
_entity_poly.entity_id
_entity_poly.type
_entity_poly.pdbx_seq_one_letter_code
_entity_poly.pdbx_strand_id
1 'polypeptide(L)'
;MAKKDLKKIDLELEEAKKKVVLLEQEKKLAEENFQKQIGKIYVQIQLKNNRDLSYEQILEDLKTEWAIIKEEEKARREAAKREREERQHHEEMNPM
;
A
#
# COMPACT_ATOMS: atom_id res chain seq x y z
N MET A 1 -41.72 -3.87 -25.49
CA MET A 1 -41.36 -2.96 -24.37
C MET A 1 -40.02 -3.38 -23.76
N ALA A 2 -39.84 -4.64 -23.36
CA ALA A 2 -38.58 -5.17 -22.78
C ALA A 2 -37.24 -4.82 -23.51
N LYS A 3 -37.20 -4.76 -24.85
CA LYS A 3 -35.96 -4.41 -25.60
C LYS A 3 -35.54 -2.93 -25.46
N LYS A 4 -36.47 -2.01 -25.18
CA LYS A 4 -36.14 -0.59 -24.92
C LYS A 4 -35.55 -0.41 -23.52
N ASP A 5 -36.03 -1.21 -22.56
CA ASP A 5 -35.58 -1.17 -21.17
C ASP A 5 -34.16 -1.73 -21.05
N LEU A 6 -33.83 -2.81 -21.78
CA LEU A 6 -32.46 -3.36 -21.84
C LEU A 6 -31.44 -2.36 -22.39
N LYS A 7 -31.75 -1.67 -23.49
CA LYS A 7 -30.85 -0.64 -24.04
C LYS A 7 -30.61 0.54 -23.09
N LYS A 8 -31.60 0.89 -22.27
CA LYS A 8 -31.48 1.94 -21.25
C LYS A 8 -30.55 1.48 -20.13
N ILE A 9 -30.68 0.23 -19.68
CA ILE A 9 -29.81 -0.39 -18.68
C ILE A 9 -28.36 -0.45 -19.19
N ASP A 10 -28.14 -0.86 -20.44
CA ASP A 10 -26.80 -0.92 -21.04
C ASP A 10 -26.13 0.46 -21.08
N LEU A 11 -26.89 1.51 -21.41
CA LEU A 11 -26.39 2.89 -21.44
C LEU A 11 -26.01 3.37 -20.03
N GLU A 12 -26.89 3.17 -19.05
CA GLU A 12 -26.65 3.52 -17.64
C GLU A 12 -25.43 2.78 -17.08
N LEU A 13 -25.24 1.52 -17.47
CA LEU A 13 -24.11 0.70 -17.06
C LEU A 13 -22.79 1.20 -17.67
N GLU A 14 -22.78 1.60 -18.94
CA GLU A 14 -21.61 2.22 -19.57
C GLU A 14 -21.27 3.60 -18.97
N GLU A 15 -22.28 4.42 -18.66
CA GLU A 15 -22.07 5.69 -17.96
C GLU A 15 -21.51 5.49 -16.55
N ALA A 16 -22.05 4.51 -15.80
CA ALA A 16 -21.55 4.15 -14.48
C ALA A 16 -20.08 3.70 -14.53
N LYS A 17 -19.71 2.86 -15.51
CA LYS A 17 -18.30 2.44 -15.71
C LYS A 17 -17.37 3.63 -15.97
N LYS A 18 -17.78 4.57 -16.84
CA LYS A 18 -16.98 5.79 -17.10
C LYS A 18 -16.79 6.60 -15.83
N LYS A 19 -17.84 6.74 -15.02
CA LYS A 19 -17.76 7.44 -13.74
C LYS A 19 -16.84 6.74 -12.75
N VAL A 20 -16.86 5.42 -12.68
CA VAL A 20 -15.93 4.64 -11.85
C VAL A 20 -14.49 4.91 -12.25
N VAL A 21 -14.17 4.87 -13.54
CA VAL A 21 -12.80 5.16 -14.04
C VAL A 21 -12.34 6.57 -13.65
N LEU A 22 -13.22 7.57 -13.75
CA LEU A 22 -12.90 8.94 -13.32
C LEU A 22 -12.62 9.02 -11.82
N LEU A 23 -13.45 8.37 -11.00
CA LEU A 23 -13.26 8.35 -9.54
C LEU A 23 -11.97 7.62 -9.13
N GLU A 24 -11.60 6.56 -9.83
CA GLU A 24 -10.33 5.86 -9.61
C GLU A 24 -9.13 6.75 -9.96
N GLN A 25 -9.21 7.53 -11.03
CA GLN A 25 -8.18 8.50 -11.40
C GLN A 25 -8.07 9.63 -10.37
N GLU A 26 -9.19 10.19 -9.93
CA GLU A 26 -9.22 11.21 -8.87
C GLU A 26 -8.64 10.69 -7.56
N LYS A 27 -8.99 9.46 -7.17
CA LYS A 27 -8.43 8.80 -6.00
C LYS A 27 -6.91 8.65 -6.12
N LYS A 28 -6.42 8.16 -7.26
CA LYS A 28 -4.97 8.01 -7.49
C LYS A 28 -4.24 9.35 -7.39
N LEU A 29 -4.79 10.41 -8.00
CA LEU A 29 -4.21 11.75 -7.91
C LEU A 29 -4.21 12.29 -6.47
N ALA A 30 -5.29 12.05 -5.72
CA ALA A 30 -5.38 12.45 -4.32
C ALA A 30 -4.33 11.71 -3.46
N GLU A 31 -4.15 10.40 -3.67
CA GLU A 31 -3.14 9.58 -3.01
C GLU A 31 -1.72 10.07 -3.32
N GLU A 32 -1.40 10.32 -4.59
CA GLU A 32 -0.09 10.86 -4.99
C GLU A 32 0.17 12.24 -4.37
N ASN A 33 -0.83 13.12 -4.34
CA ASN A 33 -0.70 14.44 -3.73
C ASN A 33 -0.48 14.34 -2.21
N PHE A 34 -1.21 13.45 -1.54
CA PHE A 34 -1.05 13.21 -0.11
C PHE A 34 0.34 12.68 0.22
N GLN A 35 0.84 11.70 -0.54
CA GLN A 35 2.21 11.19 -0.38
C GLN A 35 3.27 12.28 -0.56
N LYS A 36 3.11 13.16 -1.57
CA LYS A 36 4.00 14.31 -1.77
C LYS A 36 3.98 15.27 -0.59
N GLN A 37 2.82 15.51 0.02
CA GLN A 37 2.70 16.36 1.20
C GLN A 37 3.39 15.74 2.42
N ILE A 38 3.23 14.44 2.65
CA ILE A 38 3.94 13.71 3.70
C ILE A 38 5.46 13.86 3.51
N GLY A 39 5.97 13.60 2.31
CA GLY A 39 7.39 13.73 2.01
C GLY A 39 7.94 15.13 2.27
N LYS A 40 7.19 16.18 1.88
CA LYS A 40 7.56 17.58 2.17
C LYS A 40 7.65 17.85 3.66
N ILE A 41 6.63 17.44 4.42
CA ILE A 41 6.60 17.65 5.88
C ILE A 41 7.76 16.91 6.55
N TYR A 42 8.00 15.66 6.15
CA TYR A 42 9.11 14.87 6.67
C TYR A 42 10.45 15.57 6.47
N VAL A 43 10.76 16.01 5.25
CA VAL A 43 12.01 16.72 4.97
C VAL A 43 12.10 18.03 5.75
N GLN A 44 11.00 18.78 5.87
CA GLN A 44 10.97 20.00 6.69
C GLN A 44 11.29 19.71 8.16
N ILE A 45 10.80 18.59 8.71
CA ILE A 45 11.12 18.18 10.09
C ILE A 45 12.61 17.82 10.21
N GLN A 46 13.15 17.05 9.27
CA GLN A 46 14.58 16.67 9.29
C GLN A 46 15.49 17.89 9.23
N LEU A 47 15.21 18.83 8.33
CA LEU A 47 15.99 20.08 8.21
C LEU A 47 15.82 21.00 9.43
N LYS A 48 14.68 20.96 10.11
CA LYS A 48 14.49 21.68 11.39
C LYS A 48 15.34 21.08 12.50
N ASN A 49 15.49 19.77 12.54
CA ASN A 49 16.29 19.06 13.53
C ASN A 49 17.79 19.19 13.26
N ASN A 50 18.19 19.10 12.00
CA ASN A 50 19.57 19.27 11.56
C ASN A 50 19.61 20.03 10.22
N ARG A 51 20.11 21.26 10.28
CA ARG A 51 20.14 22.18 9.13
C ARG A 51 21.21 21.85 8.09
N ASP A 52 22.18 21.02 8.46
CA ASP A 52 23.29 20.65 7.59
C ASP A 52 22.98 19.40 6.74
N LEU A 53 21.80 18.79 6.93
CA LEU A 53 21.35 17.68 6.10
C LEU A 53 21.06 18.15 4.68
N SER A 54 21.58 17.40 3.70
CA SER A 54 21.20 17.51 2.31
C SER A 54 19.97 16.65 1.99
N TYR A 55 19.27 16.99 0.91
CA TYR A 55 18.14 16.20 0.42
C TYR A 55 18.59 14.79 0.00
N GLU A 56 19.79 14.65 -0.57
CA GLU A 56 20.38 13.39 -0.98
C GLU A 56 20.64 12.47 0.21
N GLN A 57 21.15 13.01 1.32
CA GLN A 57 21.35 12.25 2.55
C GLN A 57 20.00 11.78 3.12
N ILE A 58 19.02 12.68 3.24
CA ILE A 58 17.68 12.33 3.75
C ILE A 58 17.04 11.23 2.88
N LEU A 59 17.21 11.31 1.56
CA LEU A 59 16.71 10.31 0.64
C LEU A 59 17.40 8.95 0.81
N GLU A 60 18.73 8.95 0.99
CA GLU A 60 19.49 7.72 1.14
C GLU A 60 19.21 7.03 2.49
N ASP A 61 19.06 7.80 3.55
CA ASP A 61 18.63 7.32 4.86
C ASP A 61 17.26 6.65 4.76
N LEU A 62 16.28 7.30 4.11
CA LEU A 62 14.95 6.74 3.87
C LEU A 62 14.99 5.41 3.09
N LYS A 63 15.83 5.30 2.07
CA LYS A 63 15.97 4.03 1.33
C LYS A 63 16.56 2.93 2.19
N THR A 64 17.54 3.27 3.03
CA THR A 64 18.20 2.34 3.93
C THR A 64 17.22 1.84 4.99
N GLU A 65 16.50 2.74 5.65
CA GLU A 65 15.42 2.42 6.60
C GLU A 65 14.36 1.53 5.95
N TRP A 66 13.94 1.87 4.73
CA TRP A 66 12.95 1.07 4.00
C TRP A 66 13.45 -0.35 3.70
N ALA A 67 14.72 -0.50 3.30
CA ALA A 67 15.33 -1.80 3.05
C ALA A 67 15.39 -2.65 4.33
N ILE A 68 15.74 -2.04 5.47
CA ILE A 68 15.77 -2.71 6.78
C ILE A 68 14.36 -3.21 7.15
N ILE A 69 13.36 -2.32 7.13
CA ILE A 69 11.97 -2.67 7.46
C ILE A 69 11.45 -3.81 6.57
N LYS A 70 11.81 -3.80 5.29
CA LYS A 70 11.42 -4.84 4.34
C LYS A 70 12.00 -6.22 4.73
N GLU A 71 13.26 -6.26 5.13
CA GLU A 71 13.88 -7.52 5.54
C GLU A 71 13.37 -8.00 6.90
N GLU A 72 13.13 -7.09 7.85
CA GLU A 72 12.50 -7.40 9.14
C GLU A 72 11.11 -8.01 8.97
N GLU A 73 10.29 -7.45 8.09
CA GLU A 73 8.96 -7.98 7.79
C GLU A 73 9.04 -9.36 7.12
N LYS A 74 10.03 -9.58 6.23
CA LYS A 74 10.27 -10.89 5.64
C LYS A 74 10.67 -11.92 6.69
N ALA A 75 11.61 -11.59 7.58
CA ALA A 75 12.02 -12.44 8.69
C ALA A 75 10.84 -12.76 9.62
N ARG A 76 9.99 -11.77 9.93
CA ARG A 76 8.78 -11.96 10.74
C ARG A 76 7.80 -12.94 10.12
N ARG A 77 7.56 -12.83 8.80
CA ARG A 77 6.69 -13.78 8.08
C ARG A 77 7.26 -15.19 8.06
N GLU A 78 8.57 -15.34 7.87
CA GLU A 78 9.24 -16.63 7.89
C GLU A 78 9.17 -17.28 9.28
N ALA A 79 9.41 -16.52 10.35
CA ALA A 79 9.26 -16.99 11.72
C ALA A 79 7.81 -17.44 12.00
N ALA A 80 6.82 -16.62 11.63
CA ALA A 80 5.41 -16.97 11.80
C ALA A 80 4.99 -18.22 11.00
N LYS A 81 5.61 -18.46 9.83
CA LYS A 81 5.39 -19.68 9.04
C LYS A 81 5.98 -20.90 9.72
N ARG A 82 7.23 -20.83 10.20
CA ARG A 82 7.89 -21.92 10.93
C ARG A 82 7.13 -22.30 12.19
N GLU A 83 6.69 -21.32 12.98
CA GLU A 83 5.88 -21.58 14.18
C GLU A 83 4.55 -22.27 13.89
N ARG A 84 3.96 -22.03 12.71
CA ARG A 84 2.72 -22.72 12.28
C ARG A 84 3.03 -24.15 11.87
N GLU A 85 4.10 -24.37 11.11
CA GLU A 85 4.55 -25.69 10.67
C GLU A 85 4.97 -26.57 11.86
N GLU A 86 5.68 -26.00 12.83
CA GLU A 86 6.07 -26.70 14.07
C GLU A 86 4.86 -27.08 14.93
N ARG A 87 3.86 -26.20 15.04
CA ARG A 87 2.60 -26.51 15.73
C ARG A 87 1.83 -27.63 15.04
N GLN A 88 1.71 -27.59 13.72
CA GLN A 88 1.05 -28.64 12.94
C GLN A 88 1.77 -29.98 13.08
N HIS A 89 3.10 -29.99 12.96
CA HIS A 89 3.89 -31.21 13.14
C HIS A 89 3.79 -31.77 14.57
N HIS A 90 3.69 -30.91 15.58
CA HIS A 90 3.50 -31.35 16.97
C HIS A 90 2.11 -31.95 17.20
N GLU A 91 1.06 -31.37 16.62
CA GLU A 91 -0.31 -31.90 16.65
C GLU A 91 -0.42 -33.24 15.89
N GLU A 92 0.27 -33.39 14.76
CA GLU A 92 0.31 -34.63 13.97
C GLU A 92 1.08 -35.76 14.67
N MET A 93 2.15 -35.46 15.41
CA MET A 93 2.95 -36.46 16.12
C MET A 93 2.40 -36.84 17.50
N ASN A 94 1.45 -36.07 18.05
CA ASN A 94 0.78 -36.40 19.31
C ASN A 94 -0.74 -36.20 19.20
N PRO A 95 -1.41 -37.00 18.35
CA PRO A 95 -2.86 -36.94 18.24
C PRO A 95 -3.49 -37.49 19.54
N MET A 96 -4.37 -36.71 20.16
CA MET A 96 -5.22 -37.20 21.26
C MET A 96 -6.17 -38.31 20.77
#